data_AF-A0A8H5EWV1-F1
#
_entry.id   AF-A0A8H5EWV1-F1
#
_cell.length_a   1.000
_cell.length_b   1.000
_cell.length_c   1.000
_cell.angle_alpha   90.00
_cell.angle_beta   90.00
_cell.angle_gamma   90.00
#
_symmetry.space_group_name_H-M   'P 1'
#
loop_
_entity.id
_entity.type
_entity.pdbx_description
1 polymer ?
#
loop_
_entity_poly.entity_id
_entity_poly.type
_entity_poly.pdbx_seq_one_letter_code
_entity_poly.pdbx_strand_id
1 'polypeptide(L)'
;MNSEELERINALLDRDVDLREKVKEQVNELDKKTRTMVGVLNKIHSTPMDAMATLLEIVRPIILSCQDVFTSLADIIPANQFWRWKDMWANSLRTAVFAAALVEFLTTRSLLSLEEASQTLGIKKEWSDRVSLSAEDYLHGLITVVNELVRALVISVLLYYFIIQEIVGRVNRLISVWPTDDTLPAQGLGQLKAIQQKLATGLEDVSNHAEKEVGAIDNALERIGVLIALRKAPETQPQEKRNKRPRASSPSGTPAPAPSGIPNSRSVSITLPPRTSSVGPSGSFRDMKSKKDGVSKQPLQPGRKVAFRPPKDPGNTDENEWIIAIVTRVINAKDGKYEVQDAEPQEDGQPGQVYIAMSRSLVPLPDQTAQLGSPAHLSSYPIFPVKSTVLALYPDTSCFYRAEVIEARTDISSASSKYDPTYKVRFDDDDMPSQVVTAYRVVQWPAHFQVPPKANGAK
;
A
#
# COMPACT_ATOMS: atom_id res chain seq x y z
N MET A 1 -45.71 -16.63 26.33
CA MET A 1 -45.44 -15.19 26.27
C MET A 1 -46.75 -14.48 26.50
N ASN A 2 -46.90 -13.82 27.65
CA ASN A 2 -48.18 -13.22 28.05
C ASN A 2 -48.27 -11.76 27.57
N SER A 3 -49.48 -11.17 27.53
CA SER A 3 -49.66 -9.81 26.98
C SER A 3 -48.79 -8.77 27.70
N GLU A 4 -48.76 -8.82 29.04
CA GLU A 4 -47.94 -7.94 29.90
C GLU A 4 -46.43 -8.11 29.64
N GLU A 5 -46.01 -9.31 29.27
CA GLU A 5 -44.60 -9.66 29.00
C GLU A 5 -44.15 -9.12 27.64
N LEU A 6 -45.03 -9.18 26.64
CA LEU A 6 -44.85 -8.55 25.33
C LEU A 6 -44.86 -7.01 25.45
N GLU A 7 -45.81 -6.46 26.19
CA GLU A 7 -45.92 -5.01 26.43
C GLU A 7 -44.68 -4.46 27.17
N ARG A 8 -44.17 -5.18 28.17
CA ARG A 8 -42.91 -4.86 28.86
C ARG A 8 -41.69 -4.91 27.93
N ILE A 9 -41.68 -5.80 26.94
CA ILE A 9 -40.59 -5.91 25.95
C ILE A 9 -40.68 -4.79 24.91
N ASN A 10 -41.88 -4.43 24.44
CA ASN A 10 -42.08 -3.25 23.59
C ASN A 10 -41.59 -1.98 24.32
N ALA A 11 -42.05 -1.77 25.56
CA ALA A 11 -41.60 -0.67 26.41
C ALA A 11 -40.11 -0.74 26.85
N LEU A 12 -39.37 -1.80 26.53
CA LEU A 12 -37.90 -1.86 26.60
C LEU A 12 -37.26 -1.43 25.27
N LEU A 13 -37.77 -1.95 24.15
CA LEU A 13 -37.33 -1.61 22.80
C LEU A 13 -37.51 -0.12 22.49
N ASP A 14 -38.67 0.46 22.84
CA ASP A 14 -38.95 1.88 22.63
C ASP A 14 -37.92 2.78 23.35
N ARG A 15 -37.55 2.43 24.58
CA ARG A 15 -36.52 3.15 25.34
C ARG A 15 -35.11 2.97 24.78
N ASP A 16 -34.81 1.80 24.19
CA ASP A 16 -33.54 1.59 23.48
C ASP A 16 -33.48 2.37 22.16
N VAL A 17 -34.62 2.60 21.49
CA VAL A 17 -34.73 3.47 20.30
C VAL A 17 -34.57 4.94 20.69
N ASP A 18 -35.27 5.41 21.72
CA ASP A 18 -35.11 6.78 22.27
C ASP A 18 -33.66 7.06 22.68
N LEU A 19 -33.02 6.10 23.34
CA LEU A 19 -31.61 6.19 23.76
C LEU A 19 -30.67 6.22 22.55
N ARG A 20 -30.92 5.39 21.53
CA ARG A 20 -30.14 5.36 20.29
C ARG A 20 -30.18 6.70 19.56
N GLU A 21 -31.34 7.32 19.40
CA GLU A 21 -31.44 8.60 18.70
C GLU A 21 -30.79 9.75 19.51
N LYS A 22 -30.86 9.74 20.84
CA LYS A 22 -30.13 10.69 21.71
C LYS A 22 -28.60 10.54 21.60
N VAL A 23 -28.09 9.31 21.63
CA VAL A 23 -26.65 9.03 21.41
C VAL A 23 -26.22 9.49 20.01
N LYS A 24 -27.03 9.21 18.99
CA LYS A 24 -26.81 9.61 17.59
C LYS A 24 -26.80 11.13 17.39
N GLU A 25 -27.61 11.89 18.13
CA GLU A 25 -27.56 13.36 18.12
C GLU A 25 -26.18 13.88 18.59
N GLN A 26 -25.65 13.31 19.68
CA GLN A 26 -24.31 13.65 20.19
C GLN A 26 -23.19 13.19 19.23
N VAL A 27 -23.32 12.01 18.63
CA VAL A 27 -22.41 11.53 17.57
C VAL A 27 -22.38 12.49 16.38
N ASN A 28 -23.54 12.93 15.89
CA ASN A 28 -23.63 13.90 14.79
C ASN A 28 -22.93 15.23 15.10
N GLU A 29 -22.91 15.66 16.36
CA GLU A 29 -22.19 16.87 16.79
C GLU A 29 -20.68 16.64 16.88
N LEU A 30 -20.24 15.47 17.38
CA LEU A 30 -18.83 15.07 17.34
C LEU A 30 -18.32 14.94 15.89
N ASP A 31 -19.14 14.46 14.97
CA ASP A 31 -18.84 14.38 13.53
C ASP A 31 -18.70 15.76 12.87
N LYS A 32 -19.50 16.75 13.28
CA LYS A 32 -19.32 18.16 12.82
C LYS A 32 -17.99 18.72 13.31
N LYS A 33 -17.69 18.56 14.60
CA LYS A 33 -16.44 19.04 15.24
C LYS A 33 -15.22 18.39 14.59
N THR A 34 -15.19 17.06 14.48
CA THR A 34 -14.07 16.30 13.90
C THR A 34 -13.85 16.58 12.41
N ARG A 35 -14.92 16.65 11.60
CA ARG A 35 -14.83 17.06 10.19
C ARG A 35 -14.25 18.48 10.04
N THR A 36 -14.59 19.39 10.96
CA THR A 36 -14.03 20.74 10.98
C THR A 36 -12.55 20.72 11.36
N MET A 37 -12.15 19.95 12.38
CA MET A 37 -10.74 19.77 12.76
C MET A 37 -9.91 19.23 11.58
N VAL A 38 -10.35 18.15 10.92
CA VAL A 38 -9.69 17.59 9.72
C VAL A 38 -9.63 18.63 8.59
N GLY A 39 -10.70 19.40 8.36
CA GLY A 39 -10.74 20.46 7.35
C GLY A 39 -9.76 21.61 7.58
N VAL A 40 -9.40 21.91 8.83
CA VAL A 40 -8.33 22.87 9.16
C VAL A 40 -6.95 22.21 9.09
N LEU A 41 -6.77 21.02 9.67
CA LEU A 41 -5.50 20.29 9.71
C LEU A 41 -5.00 19.90 8.30
N ASN A 42 -5.89 19.64 7.35
CA ASN A 42 -5.51 19.43 5.94
C ASN A 42 -4.71 20.58 5.31
N LYS A 43 -4.72 21.79 5.90
CA LYS A 43 -3.91 22.93 5.44
C LYS A 43 -2.43 22.84 5.86
N ILE A 44 -2.06 21.94 6.78
CA ILE A 44 -0.67 21.72 7.21
C ILE A 44 0.24 21.48 6.00
N HIS A 45 -0.24 20.69 5.04
CA HIS A 45 0.43 20.37 3.77
C HIS A 45 0.81 21.58 2.89
N SER A 46 0.21 22.74 3.13
CA SER A 46 0.45 23.98 2.38
C SER A 46 0.75 25.19 3.30
N THR A 47 1.01 24.96 4.59
CA THR A 47 1.23 26.04 5.56
C THR A 47 2.72 26.12 5.93
N PRO A 48 3.38 27.29 5.72
CA PRO A 48 4.78 27.45 6.09
C PRO A 48 4.97 27.46 7.62
N MET A 49 6.19 27.18 8.07
CA MET A 49 6.50 26.90 9.48
C MET A 49 6.24 28.08 10.44
N ASP A 50 6.28 29.31 9.93
CA ASP A 50 5.94 30.54 10.65
C ASP A 50 4.43 30.69 10.87
N ALA A 51 3.62 30.35 9.88
CA ALA A 51 2.15 30.36 9.96
C ALA A 51 1.57 29.13 10.70
N MET A 52 2.37 28.09 10.92
CA MET A 52 1.93 26.81 11.51
C MET A 52 1.30 26.99 12.89
N ALA A 53 1.89 27.80 13.78
CA ALA A 53 1.34 28.04 15.12
C ALA A 53 -0.08 28.60 15.06
N THR A 54 -0.32 29.59 14.19
CA THR A 54 -1.63 30.20 13.96
C THR A 54 -2.67 29.20 13.45
N LEU A 55 -2.28 28.21 12.65
CA LEU A 55 -3.16 27.12 12.23
C LEU A 55 -3.56 26.25 13.42
N LEU A 56 -2.61 25.87 14.28
CA LEU A 56 -2.88 25.00 15.43
C LEU A 56 -3.81 25.67 16.46
N GLU A 57 -3.66 26.97 16.72
CA GLU A 57 -4.54 27.72 17.63
C GLU A 57 -5.99 27.82 17.14
N ILE A 58 -6.26 27.66 15.84
CA ILE A 58 -7.64 27.53 15.32
C ILE A 58 -8.25 26.17 15.68
N VAL A 59 -7.43 25.12 15.79
CA VAL A 59 -7.90 23.74 16.05
C VAL A 59 -8.09 23.47 17.55
N ARG A 60 -7.22 24.00 18.42
CA ARG A 60 -7.32 23.82 19.89
C ARG A 60 -8.73 24.04 20.48
N PRO A 61 -9.43 25.16 20.24
CA PRO A 61 -10.77 25.37 20.82
C PRO A 61 -11.81 24.37 20.29
N ILE A 62 -11.64 23.84 19.07
CA ILE A 62 -12.54 22.83 18.51
C ILE A 62 -12.35 21.49 19.24
N ILE A 63 -11.09 21.10 19.50
CA ILE A 63 -10.76 19.92 20.32
C ILE A 63 -11.36 20.06 21.72
N LEU A 64 -11.15 21.19 22.39
CA LEU A 64 -11.69 21.44 23.73
C LEU A 64 -13.24 21.45 23.74
N SER A 65 -13.90 21.90 22.66
CA SER A 65 -15.36 21.82 22.55
C SER A 65 -15.91 20.38 22.44
N CYS A 66 -15.07 19.36 22.31
CA CYS A 66 -15.54 17.96 22.35
C CYS A 66 -15.90 17.50 23.77
N GLN A 67 -15.41 18.21 24.80
CA GLN A 67 -15.67 17.89 26.22
C GLN A 67 -17.17 17.93 26.56
N ASP A 68 -17.91 18.88 25.98
CA ASP A 68 -19.37 19.01 26.14
C ASP A 68 -20.12 17.76 25.64
N VAL A 69 -19.64 17.20 24.53
CA VAL A 69 -20.26 16.04 23.87
C VAL A 69 -19.97 14.75 24.65
N PHE A 70 -18.73 14.56 25.13
CA PHE A 70 -18.39 13.40 25.95
C PHE A 70 -19.04 13.45 27.34
N THR A 71 -19.24 14.64 27.91
CA THR A 71 -20.06 14.83 29.13
C THR A 71 -21.51 14.43 28.87
N SER A 72 -22.11 14.96 27.80
CA SER A 72 -23.50 14.66 27.41
C SER A 72 -23.71 13.16 27.12
N LEU A 73 -22.76 12.49 26.46
CA LEU A 73 -22.77 11.03 26.27
C LEU A 73 -22.72 10.28 27.62
N ALA A 74 -21.85 10.71 28.55
CA ALA A 74 -21.72 10.06 29.86
C ALA A 74 -23.00 10.19 30.74
N ASP A 75 -23.77 11.27 30.57
CA ASP A 75 -25.06 11.46 31.26
C ASP A 75 -26.21 10.70 30.57
N ILE A 76 -26.15 10.49 29.24
CA ILE A 76 -27.17 9.77 28.46
C ILE A 76 -27.02 8.24 28.58
N ILE A 77 -25.79 7.72 28.57
CA ILE A 77 -25.52 6.28 28.51
C ILE A 77 -25.73 5.62 29.89
N PRO A 78 -26.54 4.55 30.00
CA PRO A 78 -26.73 3.85 31.27
C PRO A 78 -25.45 3.16 31.76
N ALA A 79 -25.30 3.07 33.09
CA ALA A 79 -24.16 2.46 33.74
C ALA A 79 -23.86 1.03 33.22
N ASN A 80 -22.58 0.72 33.07
CA ASN A 80 -22.04 -0.53 32.51
C ASN A 80 -22.44 -0.85 31.05
N GLN A 81 -22.98 0.10 30.28
CA GLN A 81 -23.33 -0.13 28.86
C GLN A 81 -22.30 0.38 27.83
N PHE A 82 -21.11 0.85 28.22
CA PHE A 82 -20.07 1.36 27.27
C PHE A 82 -19.92 0.50 26.00
N TRP A 83 -19.64 -0.79 26.13
CA TRP A 83 -19.42 -1.71 25.00
C TRP A 83 -20.65 -1.93 24.10
N ARG A 84 -21.86 -1.61 24.56
CA ARG A 84 -23.09 -1.72 23.77
C ARG A 84 -23.24 -0.56 22.78
N TRP A 85 -22.65 0.59 23.11
CA TRP A 85 -22.85 1.86 22.39
C TRP A 85 -21.56 2.42 21.76
N LYS A 86 -20.37 2.00 22.23
CA LYS A 86 -19.01 2.40 21.79
C LYS A 86 -18.91 2.71 20.30
N ASP A 87 -19.33 1.77 19.47
CA ASP A 87 -19.09 1.81 18.03
C ASP A 87 -19.84 2.94 17.32
N MET A 88 -20.87 3.53 17.95
CA MET A 88 -21.57 4.69 17.41
C MET A 88 -20.70 5.95 17.37
N TRP A 89 -19.75 6.14 18.30
CA TRP A 89 -18.82 7.28 18.31
C TRP A 89 -17.36 6.89 18.07
N ALA A 90 -17.03 5.59 17.95
CA ALA A 90 -15.65 5.13 17.86
C ALA A 90 -14.85 5.79 16.71
N ASN A 91 -15.43 5.91 15.52
CA ASN A 91 -14.77 6.56 14.37
C ASN A 91 -14.50 8.06 14.61
N SER A 92 -15.49 8.77 15.15
CA SER A 92 -15.40 10.19 15.50
C SER A 92 -14.38 10.42 16.63
N LEU A 93 -14.36 9.55 17.64
CA LEU A 93 -13.37 9.55 18.73
C LEU A 93 -11.94 9.33 18.21
N ARG A 94 -11.72 8.33 17.33
CA ARG A 94 -10.42 8.10 16.66
C ARG A 94 -9.95 9.34 15.92
N THR A 95 -10.87 10.02 15.23
CA THR A 95 -10.60 11.27 14.50
C THR A 95 -10.28 12.45 15.45
N ALA A 96 -10.94 12.52 16.61
CA ALA A 96 -10.66 13.53 17.64
C ALA A 96 -9.28 13.30 18.32
N VAL A 97 -8.92 12.04 18.59
CA VAL A 97 -7.59 11.67 19.10
C VAL A 97 -6.50 11.96 18.08
N PHE A 98 -6.71 11.63 16.80
CA PHE A 98 -5.83 12.04 15.70
C PHE A 98 -5.58 13.55 15.71
N ALA A 99 -6.64 14.35 15.78
CA ALA A 99 -6.54 15.81 15.77
C ALA A 99 -5.75 16.34 16.99
N ALA A 100 -6.04 15.83 18.20
CA ALA A 100 -5.33 16.21 19.41
C ALA A 100 -3.85 15.82 19.37
N ALA A 101 -3.53 14.58 19.00
CA ALA A 101 -2.16 14.08 18.95
C ALA A 101 -1.32 14.73 17.83
N LEU A 102 -1.91 15.08 16.68
CA LEU A 102 -1.23 15.83 15.63
C LEU A 102 -0.96 17.29 16.04
N VAL A 103 -1.93 17.96 16.67
CA VAL A 103 -1.74 19.33 17.19
C VAL A 103 -0.64 19.36 18.25
N GLU A 104 -0.62 18.38 19.16
CA GLU A 104 0.41 18.29 20.18
C GLU A 104 1.79 18.02 19.55
N PHE A 105 1.91 16.99 18.71
CA PHE A 105 3.18 16.64 18.07
C PHE A 105 3.77 17.78 17.23
N LEU A 106 2.94 18.57 16.53
CA LEU A 106 3.42 19.74 15.78
C LEU A 106 3.82 20.92 16.68
N THR A 107 3.28 21.00 17.91
CA THR A 107 3.63 22.01 18.91
C THR A 107 4.93 21.65 19.64
N THR A 108 4.97 20.50 20.31
CA THR A 108 5.99 20.13 21.30
C THR A 108 7.00 19.09 20.82
N ARG A 109 6.72 18.43 19.68
CA ARG A 109 7.49 17.30 19.13
C ARG A 109 7.50 16.04 20.00
N SER A 110 6.68 16.01 21.06
CA SER A 110 6.35 14.82 21.85
C SER A 110 5.07 14.13 21.35
N LEU A 111 4.91 12.86 21.73
CA LEU A 111 3.69 12.09 21.48
C LEU A 111 2.72 12.27 22.65
N LEU A 112 1.50 12.74 22.38
CA LEU A 112 0.41 12.84 23.35
C LEU A 112 0.05 11.45 23.90
N SER A 113 0.12 11.23 25.21
CA SER A 113 -0.21 9.94 25.84
C SER A 113 -1.72 9.63 25.83
N LEU A 114 -2.09 8.40 26.17
CA LEU A 114 -3.47 7.96 26.31
C LEU A 114 -4.21 8.77 27.40
N GLU A 115 -3.56 8.96 28.54
CA GLU A 115 -4.06 9.71 29.69
C GLU A 115 -4.24 11.20 29.36
N GLU A 116 -3.30 11.82 28.64
CA GLU A 116 -3.40 13.22 28.22
C GLU A 116 -4.47 13.38 27.14
N ALA A 117 -4.56 12.49 26.14
CA ALA A 117 -5.62 12.51 25.13
C ALA A 117 -7.01 12.39 25.77
N SER A 118 -7.17 11.53 26.78
CA SER A 118 -8.41 11.41 27.56
C SER A 118 -8.74 12.72 28.30
N GLN A 119 -7.75 13.39 28.89
CA GLN A 119 -7.92 14.68 29.58
C GLN A 119 -8.26 15.83 28.61
N THR A 120 -7.56 15.94 27.48
CA THR A 120 -7.80 16.97 26.46
C THR A 120 -9.21 16.86 25.87
N LEU A 121 -9.70 15.64 25.65
CA LEU A 121 -11.08 15.35 25.23
C LEU A 121 -12.10 15.34 26.37
N GLY A 122 -11.68 15.56 27.63
CA GLY A 122 -12.54 15.65 28.82
C GLY A 122 -13.17 14.32 29.25
N ILE A 123 -12.71 13.19 28.72
CA ILE A 123 -13.18 11.85 29.07
C ILE A 123 -12.65 11.49 30.46
N LYS A 124 -13.53 11.51 31.46
CA LYS A 124 -13.18 11.26 32.87
C LYS A 124 -13.13 9.78 33.20
N LYS A 125 -12.17 9.38 34.03
CA LYS A 125 -11.99 7.99 34.51
C LYS A 125 -13.22 7.43 35.25
N GLU A 126 -13.98 8.31 35.90
CA GLU A 126 -15.27 8.05 36.57
C GLU A 126 -16.36 7.53 35.63
N TRP A 127 -16.23 7.76 34.32
CA TRP A 127 -17.19 7.34 33.30
C TRP A 127 -16.79 6.05 32.59
N SER A 128 -15.76 5.35 33.06
CA SER A 128 -15.18 4.18 32.37
C SER A 128 -16.16 3.03 32.07
N ASP A 129 -17.33 3.01 32.72
CA ASP A 129 -18.43 2.07 32.50
C ASP A 129 -19.44 2.51 31.40
N ARG A 130 -19.35 3.77 30.95
CA ARG A 130 -20.26 4.46 30.02
C ARG A 130 -19.56 5.09 28.81
N VAL A 131 -18.46 5.82 29.03
CA VAL A 131 -17.62 6.49 28.03
C VAL A 131 -16.15 6.35 28.44
N SER A 132 -15.34 5.71 27.61
CA SER A 132 -13.87 5.64 27.80
C SER A 132 -13.13 5.72 26.47
N LEU A 133 -11.89 6.22 26.51
CA LEU A 133 -10.95 6.10 25.40
C LEU A 133 -10.19 4.78 25.55
N SER A 134 -10.42 3.84 24.63
CA SER A 134 -9.69 2.57 24.64
C SER A 134 -8.32 2.70 23.99
N ALA A 135 -7.39 1.81 24.35
CA ALA A 135 -6.07 1.76 23.72
C ALA A 135 -6.15 1.46 22.21
N GLU A 136 -7.14 0.70 21.76
CA GLU A 136 -7.40 0.42 20.33
C GLU A 136 -7.76 1.71 19.57
N ASP A 137 -8.72 2.48 20.09
CA ASP A 137 -9.18 3.72 19.45
C ASP A 137 -8.08 4.80 19.47
N TYR A 138 -7.26 4.84 20.53
CA TYR A 138 -6.08 5.70 20.63
C TYR A 138 -5.00 5.34 19.60
N LEU A 139 -4.61 4.06 19.51
CA LEU A 139 -3.62 3.59 18.54
C LEU A 139 -4.08 3.82 17.08
N HIS A 140 -5.37 3.66 16.80
CA HIS A 140 -5.93 3.96 15.47
C HIS A 140 -5.89 5.47 15.15
N GLY A 141 -6.08 6.33 16.17
CA GLY A 141 -5.80 7.76 16.06
C GLY A 141 -4.32 8.03 15.71
N LEU A 142 -3.39 7.38 16.40
CA LEU A 142 -1.95 7.54 16.15
C LEU A 142 -1.50 7.07 14.75
N ILE A 143 -2.05 5.96 14.23
CA ILE A 143 -1.77 5.50 12.86
C ILE A 143 -2.11 6.61 11.85
N THR A 144 -3.24 7.29 12.06
CA THR A 144 -3.64 8.44 11.22
C THR A 144 -2.64 9.62 11.35
N VAL A 145 -2.08 9.87 12.54
CA VAL A 145 -1.02 10.89 12.72
C VAL A 145 0.23 10.52 11.92
N VAL A 146 0.69 9.27 11.98
CA VAL A 146 1.88 8.80 11.22
C VAL A 146 1.65 8.98 9.72
N ASN A 147 0.48 8.57 9.21
CA ASN A 147 0.13 8.70 7.79
C ASN A 147 0.13 10.16 7.33
N GLU A 148 -0.45 11.08 8.10
CA GLU A 148 -0.47 12.51 7.76
C GLU A 148 0.90 13.19 7.89
N LEU A 149 1.76 12.74 8.81
CA LEU A 149 3.15 13.22 8.90
C LEU A 149 4.00 12.76 7.71
N VAL A 150 3.83 11.51 7.25
CA VAL A 150 4.47 11.01 6.01
C VAL A 150 3.96 11.79 4.80
N ARG A 151 2.65 12.03 4.71
CA ARG A 151 2.04 12.85 3.66
C ARG A 151 2.58 14.29 3.64
N ALA A 152 2.68 14.93 4.81
CA ALA A 152 3.22 16.29 4.95
C ALA A 152 4.70 16.38 4.56
N LEU A 153 5.51 15.39 4.93
CA LEU A 153 6.91 15.29 4.51
C LEU A 153 7.04 15.19 2.98
N VAL A 154 6.27 14.29 2.36
CA VAL A 154 6.30 14.11 0.89
C VAL A 154 5.85 15.38 0.16
N ILE A 155 4.77 16.03 0.61
CA ILE A 155 4.29 17.27 -0.03
C ILE A 155 5.28 18.43 0.17
N SER A 156 5.90 18.54 1.35
CA SER A 156 6.93 19.55 1.63
C SER A 156 8.15 19.40 0.71
N VAL A 157 8.66 18.16 0.53
CA VAL A 157 9.78 17.87 -0.38
C VAL A 157 9.41 18.13 -1.84
N LEU A 158 8.21 17.75 -2.28
CA LEU A 158 7.73 18.01 -3.65
C LEU A 158 7.58 19.52 -3.94
N LEU A 159 7.05 20.29 -2.99
CA LEU A 159 6.91 21.75 -3.11
C LEU A 159 8.30 22.42 -3.18
N TYR A 160 9.23 22.01 -2.31
CA TYR A 160 10.60 22.52 -2.33
C TYR A 160 11.30 22.23 -3.66
N TYR A 161 11.24 20.99 -4.14
CA TYR A 161 11.80 20.59 -5.43
C TYR A 161 11.22 21.41 -6.59
N PHE A 162 9.91 21.67 -6.61
CA PHE A 162 9.28 22.50 -7.63
C PHE A 162 9.80 23.94 -7.62
N ILE A 163 9.97 24.54 -6.42
CA ILE A 163 10.51 25.89 -6.25
C ILE A 163 11.95 25.97 -6.80
N ILE A 164 12.81 25.00 -6.47
CA ILE A 164 14.18 24.92 -7.01
C ILE A 164 14.18 24.81 -8.54
N GLN A 165 13.33 23.94 -9.10
CA GLN A 165 13.21 23.80 -10.56
C GLN A 165 12.72 25.09 -11.24
N GLU A 166 11.83 25.88 -10.61
CA GLU A 166 11.45 27.19 -11.14
C GLU A 166 12.61 28.19 -11.08
N ILE A 167 13.31 28.30 -9.94
CA ILE A 167 14.45 29.21 -9.78
C ILE A 167 15.54 28.91 -10.82
N VAL A 168 16.00 27.65 -10.89
CA VAL A 168 17.00 27.19 -11.87
C VAL A 168 16.48 27.38 -13.31
N GLY A 169 15.20 27.11 -13.56
CA GLY A 169 14.57 27.35 -14.85
C GLY A 169 14.49 28.84 -15.24
N ARG A 170 14.39 29.77 -14.29
CA ARG A 170 14.49 31.23 -14.53
C ARG A 170 15.94 31.62 -14.81
N VAL A 171 16.91 31.14 -14.01
CA VAL A 171 18.35 31.39 -14.19
C VAL A 171 18.83 30.92 -15.56
N ASN A 172 18.53 29.68 -15.94
CA ASN A 172 18.93 29.12 -17.24
C ASN A 172 18.36 29.90 -18.43
N ARG A 173 17.15 30.46 -18.31
CA ARG A 173 16.57 31.36 -19.33
C ARG A 173 17.32 32.69 -19.41
N LEU A 174 17.73 33.26 -18.29
CA LEU A 174 18.55 34.49 -18.27
C LEU A 174 19.95 34.24 -18.86
N ILE A 175 20.57 33.09 -18.56
CA ILE A 175 21.84 32.66 -19.15
C ILE A 175 21.70 32.49 -20.68
N SER A 176 20.63 31.86 -21.17
CA SER A 176 20.42 31.65 -22.61
C SER A 176 20.19 32.93 -23.43
N VAL A 177 19.93 34.07 -22.77
CA VAL A 177 19.76 35.40 -23.38
C VAL A 177 20.97 36.30 -23.09
N TRP A 178 21.97 35.81 -22.34
CA TRP A 178 23.20 36.54 -22.07
C TRP A 178 24.08 36.59 -23.34
N PRO A 179 24.69 37.75 -23.69
CA PRO A 179 25.62 37.84 -24.81
C PRO A 179 26.82 36.91 -24.62
N THR A 180 27.12 36.10 -25.63
CA THR A 180 28.28 35.19 -25.68
C THR A 180 29.46 35.74 -26.47
N ASP A 181 29.35 36.97 -26.99
CA ASP A 181 30.34 37.68 -27.80
C ASP A 181 30.29 39.18 -27.43
N ASP A 182 31.38 39.91 -27.64
CA ASP A 182 31.55 41.33 -27.26
C ASP A 182 30.73 42.30 -28.14
N THR A 183 29.91 41.79 -29.05
CA THR A 183 28.99 42.57 -29.88
C THR A 183 27.95 43.29 -29.01
N LEU A 184 27.99 44.63 -29.00
CA LEU A 184 27.03 45.46 -28.28
C LEU A 184 25.57 45.13 -28.69
N PRO A 185 24.70 44.68 -27.77
CA PRO A 185 23.32 44.33 -28.12
C PRO A 185 22.53 45.53 -28.64
N ALA A 186 21.80 45.34 -29.75
CA ALA A 186 20.95 46.38 -30.37
C ALA A 186 19.86 46.95 -29.45
N GLN A 187 19.60 46.29 -28.31
CA GLN A 187 18.65 46.69 -27.27
C GLN A 187 19.26 47.62 -26.20
N GLY A 188 20.57 47.87 -26.25
CA GLY A 188 21.30 48.83 -25.40
C GLY A 188 21.68 48.32 -24.00
N LEU A 189 22.71 48.94 -23.41
CA LEU A 189 23.27 48.54 -22.10
C LEU A 189 22.25 48.51 -20.94
N GLY A 190 21.15 49.27 -21.02
CA GLY A 190 20.12 49.29 -19.99
C GLY A 190 19.44 47.93 -19.81
N GLN A 191 19.13 47.22 -20.90
CA GLN A 191 18.53 45.90 -20.82
C GLN A 191 19.55 44.86 -20.33
N LEU A 192 20.80 44.94 -20.79
CA LEU A 192 21.88 44.06 -20.33
C LEU A 192 22.11 44.17 -18.80
N LYS A 193 22.12 45.39 -18.25
CA LYS A 193 22.20 45.62 -16.79
C LYS A 193 20.98 45.06 -16.04
N ALA A 194 19.79 45.16 -16.61
CA ALA A 194 18.58 44.59 -16.00
C ALA A 194 18.57 43.05 -16.03
N ILE A 195 19.15 42.42 -17.06
CA ILE A 195 19.40 40.97 -17.10
C ILE A 195 20.49 40.60 -16.10
N GLN A 196 21.59 41.36 -16.03
CA GLN A 196 22.71 41.14 -15.11
C GLN A 196 22.24 41.13 -13.65
N GLN A 197 21.42 42.11 -13.25
CA GLN A 197 20.88 42.19 -11.89
C GLN A 197 20.00 40.97 -11.56
N LYS A 198 19.10 40.58 -12.47
CA LYS A 198 18.24 39.40 -12.30
C LYS A 198 19.03 38.09 -12.28
N LEU A 199 20.10 37.99 -13.06
CA LEU A 199 20.98 36.83 -13.11
C LEU A 199 21.83 36.72 -11.84
N ALA A 200 22.35 37.83 -11.33
CA ALA A 200 23.08 37.89 -10.07
C ALA A 200 22.19 37.43 -8.89
N THR A 201 21.02 38.05 -8.70
CA THR A 201 20.07 37.65 -7.65
C THR A 201 19.58 36.21 -7.84
N GLY A 202 19.33 35.76 -9.07
CA GLY A 202 18.91 34.38 -9.33
C GLY A 202 20.01 33.34 -9.06
N LEU A 203 21.28 33.67 -9.28
CA LEU A 203 22.41 32.79 -8.97
C LEU A 203 22.72 32.79 -7.46
N GLU A 204 22.59 33.94 -6.81
CA GLU A 204 22.62 34.09 -5.35
C GLU A 204 21.49 33.29 -4.68
N ASP A 205 20.26 33.33 -5.21
CA ASP A 205 19.15 32.48 -4.78
C ASP A 205 19.52 31.00 -4.87
N VAL A 206 20.15 30.55 -5.97
CA VAL A 206 20.56 29.15 -6.14
C VAL A 206 21.66 28.74 -5.15
N SER A 207 22.69 29.58 -4.93
CA SER A 207 23.75 29.29 -3.94
C SER A 207 23.15 29.19 -2.52
N ASN A 208 22.33 30.17 -2.14
CA ASN A 208 21.64 30.22 -0.85
C ASN A 208 20.67 29.05 -0.62
N HIS A 209 20.19 28.36 -1.67
CA HIS A 209 19.42 27.13 -1.52
C HIS A 209 20.32 25.91 -1.43
N ALA A 210 21.33 25.77 -2.30
CA ALA A 210 22.27 24.64 -2.26
C ALA A 210 23.02 24.55 -0.92
N GLU A 211 23.44 25.68 -0.35
CA GLU A 211 24.08 25.75 0.98
C GLU A 211 23.12 25.29 2.10
N LYS A 212 21.82 25.58 1.99
CA LYS A 212 20.79 25.09 2.92
C LYS A 212 20.49 23.61 2.74
N GLU A 213 20.51 23.09 1.51
CA GLU A 213 20.37 21.64 1.26
C GLU A 213 21.54 20.87 1.88
N VAL A 214 22.79 21.33 1.70
CA VAL A 214 23.98 20.72 2.33
C VAL A 214 23.84 20.74 3.86
N GLY A 215 23.54 21.88 4.48
CA GLY A 215 23.36 21.96 5.93
C GLY A 215 22.20 21.11 6.47
N ALA A 216 21.13 20.93 5.70
CA ALA A 216 20.02 20.05 6.05
C ALA A 216 20.41 18.56 5.94
N ILE A 217 21.20 18.18 4.93
CA ILE A 217 21.75 16.83 4.78
C ILE A 217 22.70 16.52 5.94
N ASP A 218 23.60 17.44 6.31
CA ASP A 218 24.54 17.25 7.43
C ASP A 218 23.81 17.06 8.76
N ASN A 219 22.78 17.86 9.07
CA ASN A 219 22.00 17.67 10.29
C ASN A 219 21.12 16.40 10.25
N ALA A 220 20.70 15.94 9.07
CA ALA A 220 20.05 14.63 8.92
C ALA A 220 21.03 13.48 9.18
N LEU A 221 22.26 13.56 8.66
CA LEU A 221 23.33 12.58 8.91
C LEU A 221 23.72 12.53 10.39
N GLU A 222 23.81 13.67 11.07
CA GLU A 222 24.03 13.77 12.52
C GLU A 222 22.93 13.03 13.31
N ARG A 223 21.65 13.33 13.04
CA ARG A 223 20.50 12.67 13.69
C ARG A 223 20.48 11.17 13.43
N ILE A 224 20.75 10.74 12.20
CA ILE A 224 20.86 9.32 11.84
C ILE A 224 22.02 8.66 12.58
N GLY A 225 23.16 9.36 12.74
CA GLY A 225 24.28 8.94 13.56
C GLY A 225 23.90 8.69 15.02
N VAL A 226 23.15 9.63 15.63
CA VAL A 226 22.61 9.48 17.00
C VAL A 226 21.65 8.29 17.09
N LEU A 227 20.73 8.12 16.14
CA LEU A 227 19.80 6.97 16.13
C LEU A 227 20.53 5.62 15.95
N ILE A 228 21.59 5.57 15.14
CA ILE A 228 22.45 4.39 14.99
C ILE A 228 23.25 4.13 16.28
N ALA A 229 23.71 5.16 16.98
CA ALA A 229 24.39 5.03 18.27
C ALA A 229 23.44 4.49 19.35
N LEU A 230 22.21 5.04 19.44
CA LEU A 230 21.16 4.56 20.35
C LEU A 230 20.78 3.10 20.07
N ARG A 231 20.63 2.70 18.79
CA ARG A 231 20.37 1.31 18.39
C ARG A 231 21.54 0.36 18.69
N LYS A 232 22.77 0.87 18.78
CA LYS A 232 23.98 0.08 19.12
C LYS A 232 24.30 0.07 20.61
N ALA A 233 23.69 0.94 21.41
CA ALA A 233 23.85 0.92 22.86
C ALA A 233 23.20 -0.35 23.43
N PRO A 234 23.86 -1.09 24.35
CA PRO A 234 23.24 -2.24 24.98
C PRO A 234 22.06 -1.78 25.85
N GLU A 235 20.90 -2.39 25.65
CA GLU A 235 19.67 -2.04 26.36
C GLU A 235 19.77 -2.41 27.85
N THR A 236 20.21 -1.46 28.69
CA THR A 236 20.20 -1.60 30.15
C THR A 236 18.77 -1.54 30.69
N GLN A 237 18.06 -2.65 30.57
CA GLN A 237 16.74 -2.85 31.18
C GLN A 237 16.83 -2.64 32.70
N PRO A 238 16.10 -1.69 33.29
CA PRO A 238 15.93 -1.61 34.74
C PRO A 238 15.21 -2.88 35.21
N GLN A 239 15.82 -3.66 36.11
CA GLN A 239 15.20 -4.87 36.66
C GLN A 239 14.10 -4.54 37.68
N GLU A 240 12.96 -4.03 37.20
CA GLU A 240 11.73 -4.12 37.97
C GLU A 240 11.39 -5.60 38.22
N LYS A 241 11.36 -6.00 39.49
CA LYS A 241 11.09 -7.39 39.91
C LYS A 241 9.60 -7.70 39.74
N ARG A 242 9.17 -7.92 38.49
CA ARG A 242 7.82 -8.37 38.14
C ARG A 242 7.55 -9.75 38.75
N ASN A 243 6.98 -9.77 39.96
CA ASN A 243 6.66 -10.98 40.70
C ASN A 243 5.84 -11.95 39.83
N LYS A 244 6.38 -13.16 39.63
CA LYS A 244 5.75 -14.19 38.81
C LYS A 244 4.50 -14.72 39.53
N ARG A 245 3.31 -14.47 38.98
CA ARG A 245 2.09 -15.21 39.39
C ARG A 245 2.26 -16.69 39.00
N PRO A 246 1.78 -17.66 39.81
CA PRO A 246 1.89 -19.08 39.47
C PRO A 246 1.04 -19.43 38.24
N ARG A 247 1.57 -20.27 37.34
CA ARG A 247 0.77 -20.99 36.34
C ARG A 247 0.26 -22.28 36.99
N ALA A 248 -1.04 -22.52 36.94
CA ALA A 248 -1.62 -23.80 37.33
C ALA A 248 -1.21 -24.92 36.36
N SER A 249 -1.19 -26.17 36.81
CA SER A 249 -0.67 -27.33 36.07
C SER A 249 -1.57 -28.56 36.19
N SER A 250 -1.88 -29.20 35.07
CA SER A 250 -2.42 -30.57 34.93
C SER A 250 -2.73 -30.88 33.45
N PRO A 251 -2.78 -32.15 33.01
CA PRO A 251 -2.10 -33.33 33.55
C PRO A 251 -1.44 -34.21 32.45
N SER A 252 -0.83 -35.33 32.82
CA SER A 252 -0.34 -36.38 31.91
C SER A 252 -0.21 -37.71 32.70
N GLY A 253 -0.28 -38.91 32.11
CA GLY A 253 -0.49 -39.29 30.70
C GLY A 253 -0.57 -40.81 30.54
N THR A 254 -0.85 -41.32 29.33
CA THR A 254 -0.95 -42.78 29.02
C THR A 254 -0.34 -43.11 27.65
N PRO A 255 0.13 -44.36 27.41
CA PRO A 255 1.40 -44.57 26.71
C PRO A 255 1.34 -45.22 25.30
N ALA A 256 2.49 -45.24 24.63
CA ALA A 256 2.72 -45.77 23.28
C ALA A 256 2.85 -47.31 23.21
N PRO A 257 3.01 -47.86 21.99
CA PRO A 257 4.26 -48.56 21.68
C PRO A 257 4.92 -48.10 20.36
N ALA A 258 6.19 -48.49 20.16
CA ALA A 258 7.06 -48.03 19.06
C ALA A 258 7.28 -49.08 17.95
N PRO A 259 7.65 -48.68 16.72
CA PRO A 259 8.04 -49.58 15.64
C PRO A 259 9.55 -49.87 15.62
N SER A 260 9.93 -51.08 15.20
CA SER A 260 11.30 -51.44 14.83
C SER A 260 11.30 -52.58 13.79
N GLY A 261 12.23 -52.57 12.83
CA GLY A 261 12.39 -53.64 11.83
C GLY A 261 12.43 -53.17 10.36
N ILE A 262 13.60 -53.37 9.73
CA ILE A 262 13.91 -53.33 8.29
C ILE A 262 14.40 -54.76 7.94
N PRO A 263 14.58 -55.26 6.68
CA PRO A 263 14.34 -54.73 5.31
C PRO A 263 13.49 -55.72 4.43
N ASN A 264 13.33 -55.70 3.09
CA ASN A 264 14.34 -55.59 2.01
C ASN A 264 13.78 -55.72 0.56
N SER A 265 14.16 -54.77 -0.32
CA SER A 265 14.48 -54.97 -1.76
C SER A 265 13.45 -55.28 -2.88
N ARG A 266 13.85 -54.85 -4.10
CA ARG A 266 13.57 -55.34 -5.46
C ARG A 266 12.32 -54.88 -6.23
N SER A 267 12.62 -54.21 -7.35
CA SER A 267 11.79 -54.01 -8.54
C SER A 267 11.87 -55.20 -9.52
N VAL A 268 10.82 -55.40 -10.34
CA VAL A 268 10.91 -55.61 -11.80
C VAL A 268 9.59 -55.13 -12.45
N SER A 269 9.61 -54.75 -13.73
CA SER A 269 8.42 -54.44 -14.56
C SER A 269 8.14 -55.57 -15.58
N ILE A 270 6.89 -55.77 -16.01
CA ILE A 270 6.47 -56.38 -17.32
C ILE A 270 4.91 -56.34 -17.42
N THR A 271 4.30 -55.57 -18.35
CA THR A 271 3.91 -55.93 -19.75
C THR A 271 2.62 -56.79 -19.81
N LEU A 272 1.40 -56.21 -19.96
CA LEU A 272 0.59 -56.04 -21.23
C LEU A 272 -0.06 -57.35 -21.79
N PRO A 273 -1.04 -57.37 -22.75
CA PRO A 273 -1.94 -56.33 -23.32
C PRO A 273 -3.47 -56.76 -23.42
N PRO A 274 -4.20 -56.81 -24.59
CA PRO A 274 -5.12 -55.74 -25.08
C PRO A 274 -6.55 -56.17 -25.56
N ARG A 275 -7.34 -55.16 -26.03
CA ARG A 275 -8.39 -55.12 -27.11
C ARG A 275 -9.70 -54.43 -26.64
N THR A 276 -10.48 -53.75 -27.50
CA THR A 276 -10.82 -53.99 -28.92
C THR A 276 -10.88 -52.73 -29.84
N SER A 277 -10.57 -52.91 -31.14
CA SER A 277 -11.17 -52.31 -32.39
C SER A 277 -11.81 -50.90 -32.40
N SER A 278 -11.79 -50.06 -33.45
CA SER A 278 -11.13 -49.94 -34.79
C SER A 278 -11.64 -48.59 -35.42
N VAL A 279 -11.30 -48.01 -36.59
CA VAL A 279 -10.53 -48.35 -37.81
C VAL A 279 -9.80 -47.07 -38.33
N GLY A 280 -9.26 -47.07 -39.55
CA GLY A 280 -8.95 -45.87 -40.38
C GLY A 280 -9.50 -46.07 -41.82
N PRO A 281 -9.01 -45.40 -42.89
CA PRO A 281 -7.88 -44.45 -42.96
C PRO A 281 -8.14 -43.18 -43.84
N SER A 282 -7.07 -42.42 -44.14
CA SER A 282 -7.02 -41.21 -45.02
C SER A 282 -7.70 -39.94 -44.49
N GLY A 283 -7.34 -38.72 -44.90
CA GLY A 283 -6.31 -38.28 -45.85
C GLY A 283 -5.93 -36.79 -45.63
N SER A 284 -4.83 -36.33 -46.24
CA SER A 284 -4.24 -35.00 -45.98
C SER A 284 -5.14 -33.81 -46.36
N PHE A 285 -5.28 -32.85 -45.45
CA PHE A 285 -5.19 -31.42 -45.78
C PHE A 285 -4.39 -30.66 -44.70
N ARG A 286 -3.79 -29.54 -45.09
CA ARG A 286 -3.00 -28.66 -44.21
C ARG A 286 -3.90 -27.56 -43.64
N ASP A 287 -3.65 -27.13 -42.41
CA ASP A 287 -4.04 -25.79 -41.98
C ASP A 287 -2.91 -25.10 -41.21
N MET A 288 -2.58 -23.86 -41.60
CA MET A 288 -1.45 -23.10 -41.05
C MET A 288 -1.94 -22.06 -40.06
N LYS A 289 -1.85 -22.34 -38.75
CA LYS A 289 -2.16 -21.33 -37.70
C LYS A 289 -1.19 -21.24 -36.53
N SER A 290 0.02 -21.79 -36.64
CA SER A 290 1.10 -21.64 -35.64
C SER A 290 1.74 -20.23 -35.68
N LYS A 291 0.96 -19.17 -35.44
CA LYS A 291 1.46 -17.78 -35.42
C LYS A 291 0.58 -16.81 -34.60
N LYS A 292 0.30 -17.13 -33.33
CA LYS A 292 -0.34 -16.21 -32.36
C LYS A 292 0.12 -16.37 -30.89
N ASP A 293 1.35 -16.84 -30.67
CA ASP A 293 2.06 -16.70 -29.38
C ASP A 293 3.14 -15.63 -29.58
N GLY A 294 3.05 -14.51 -28.87
CA GLY A 294 3.86 -13.31 -29.13
C GLY A 294 5.29 -13.34 -28.61
N VAL A 295 5.61 -14.27 -27.70
CA VAL A 295 6.93 -14.41 -27.08
C VAL A 295 7.55 -15.73 -27.52
N SER A 296 8.76 -15.68 -28.08
CA SER A 296 9.52 -16.88 -28.46
C SER A 296 9.83 -17.74 -27.23
N LYS A 297 9.61 -19.07 -27.34
CA LYS A 297 9.84 -20.07 -26.28
C LYS A 297 11.33 -20.34 -26.03
N GLN A 298 12.10 -19.30 -25.76
CA GLN A 298 13.48 -19.39 -25.25
C GLN A 298 13.46 -19.70 -23.74
N PRO A 299 14.46 -20.41 -23.21
CA PRO A 299 14.55 -20.68 -21.78
C PRO A 299 14.80 -19.40 -20.98
N LEU A 300 14.09 -19.26 -19.85
CA LEU A 300 14.23 -18.12 -18.96
C LEU A 300 15.63 -18.09 -18.34
N GLN A 301 16.22 -16.90 -18.22
CA GLN A 301 17.54 -16.71 -17.62
C GLN A 301 17.43 -16.45 -16.11
N PRO A 302 18.45 -16.82 -15.31
CA PRO A 302 18.56 -16.38 -13.92
C PRO A 302 18.49 -14.85 -13.78
N GLY A 303 17.95 -14.36 -12.67
CA GLY A 303 17.67 -12.95 -12.41
C GLY A 303 16.37 -12.42 -13.06
N ARG A 304 15.67 -13.20 -13.88
CA ARG A 304 14.44 -12.74 -14.56
C ARG A 304 13.26 -12.66 -13.59
N LYS A 305 12.58 -11.50 -13.57
CA LYS A 305 11.27 -11.35 -12.90
C LYS A 305 10.16 -12.06 -13.69
N VAL A 306 9.31 -12.79 -12.98
CA VAL A 306 8.24 -13.64 -13.51
C VAL A 306 7.01 -13.52 -12.61
N ALA A 307 5.80 -13.53 -13.16
CA ALA A 307 4.60 -13.83 -12.41
C ALA A 307 4.54 -15.36 -12.23
N PHE A 308 4.44 -15.82 -10.98
CA PHE A 308 4.44 -17.21 -10.59
C PHE A 308 3.16 -17.56 -9.82
N ARG A 309 2.59 -18.73 -10.09
CA ARG A 309 1.49 -19.29 -9.28
C ARG A 309 2.03 -20.41 -8.38
N PRO A 310 2.03 -20.25 -7.05
CA PRO A 310 2.43 -21.30 -6.12
C PRO A 310 1.61 -22.59 -6.27
N PRO A 311 2.16 -23.76 -5.86
CA PRO A 311 1.36 -24.96 -5.66
C PRO A 311 0.31 -24.74 -4.57
N LYS A 312 -0.82 -25.45 -4.64
CA LYS A 312 -1.83 -25.41 -3.57
C LYS A 312 -1.30 -26.05 -2.29
N ASP A 313 -1.23 -25.28 -1.21
CA ASP A 313 -1.21 -25.83 0.15
C ASP A 313 -2.64 -26.22 0.59
N PRO A 314 -2.83 -27.30 1.36
CA PRO A 314 -4.14 -27.85 1.71
C PRO A 314 -4.91 -27.04 2.77
N GLY A 315 -4.51 -25.79 3.03
CA GLY A 315 -5.09 -24.92 4.05
C GLY A 315 -5.35 -23.46 3.62
N ASN A 316 -5.00 -23.07 2.38
CA ASN A 316 -5.36 -21.75 1.84
C ASN A 316 -6.51 -21.90 0.82
N THR A 317 -7.46 -20.95 0.85
CA THR A 317 -8.72 -21.01 0.07
C THR A 317 -8.63 -20.19 -1.22
N ASP A 318 -7.71 -19.24 -1.30
CA ASP A 318 -7.65 -18.25 -2.38
C ASP A 318 -7.01 -18.84 -3.64
N GLU A 319 -7.83 -19.53 -4.44
CA GLU A 319 -7.35 -20.41 -5.51
C GLU A 319 -6.54 -19.70 -6.61
N ASN A 320 -6.63 -18.36 -6.74
CA ASN A 320 -6.24 -17.63 -7.95
C ASN A 320 -5.01 -16.72 -7.80
N GLU A 321 -4.35 -16.66 -6.65
CA GLU A 321 -3.24 -15.72 -6.44
C GLU A 321 -1.98 -16.05 -7.27
N TRP A 322 -1.41 -15.01 -7.88
CA TRP A 322 -0.10 -15.05 -8.56
C TRP A 322 0.81 -14.03 -7.90
N ILE A 323 2.08 -14.37 -7.66
CA ILE A 323 3.07 -13.50 -7.00
C ILE A 323 4.20 -13.08 -7.96
N ILE A 324 4.87 -11.97 -7.66
CA ILE A 324 6.16 -11.64 -8.29
C ILE A 324 7.23 -12.59 -7.75
N ALA A 325 7.88 -13.34 -8.63
CA ALA A 325 9.05 -14.14 -8.29
C ALA A 325 10.26 -13.79 -9.19
N ILE A 326 11.45 -14.19 -8.76
CA ILE A 326 12.72 -14.06 -9.48
C ILE A 326 13.26 -15.46 -9.78
N VAL A 327 13.59 -15.75 -11.04
CA VAL A 327 14.24 -17.01 -11.43
C VAL A 327 15.65 -17.04 -10.84
N THR A 328 15.93 -17.92 -9.88
CA THR A 328 17.25 -18.07 -9.27
C THR A 328 18.13 -19.05 -10.03
N ARG A 329 17.56 -20.15 -10.53
CA ARG A 329 18.29 -21.19 -11.28
C ARG A 329 17.41 -21.89 -12.32
N VAL A 330 18.03 -22.29 -13.44
CA VAL A 330 17.39 -23.16 -14.44
C VAL A 330 17.73 -24.61 -14.09
N ILE A 331 16.73 -25.40 -13.64
CA ILE A 331 16.95 -26.79 -13.21
C ILE A 331 17.02 -27.72 -14.44
N ASN A 332 16.08 -27.59 -15.37
CA ASN A 332 16.10 -28.30 -16.64
C ASN A 332 15.39 -27.48 -17.73
N ALA A 333 16.17 -26.92 -18.66
CA ALA A 333 15.67 -26.13 -19.77
C ALA A 333 14.84 -26.92 -20.81
N LYS A 334 14.97 -28.26 -20.86
CA LYS A 334 14.20 -29.12 -21.78
C LYS A 334 12.83 -29.50 -21.21
N ASP A 335 12.76 -29.78 -19.91
CA ASP A 335 11.49 -30.00 -19.19
C ASP A 335 10.76 -28.68 -18.87
N GLY A 336 11.46 -27.55 -18.99
CA GLY A 336 10.98 -26.24 -18.52
C GLY A 336 10.83 -26.18 -17.01
N LYS A 337 11.77 -26.76 -16.25
CA LYS A 337 11.81 -26.71 -14.77
C LYS A 337 12.77 -25.62 -14.31
N TYR A 338 12.28 -24.74 -13.44
CA TYR A 338 12.99 -23.58 -12.93
C TYR A 338 12.89 -23.53 -11.41
N GLU A 339 13.88 -22.91 -10.79
CA GLU A 339 13.86 -22.51 -9.39
C GLU A 339 13.54 -21.02 -9.35
N VAL A 340 12.52 -20.66 -8.59
CA VAL A 340 12.07 -19.28 -8.43
C VAL A 340 11.98 -18.95 -6.96
N GLN A 341 12.36 -17.73 -6.62
CA GLN A 341 12.28 -17.19 -5.27
C GLN A 341 11.23 -16.08 -5.25
N ASP A 342 10.41 -16.02 -4.20
CA ASP A 342 9.53 -14.89 -3.95
C ASP A 342 10.32 -13.56 -3.92
N ALA A 343 9.71 -12.51 -4.44
CA ALA A 343 10.27 -11.16 -4.40
C ALA A 343 10.00 -10.46 -3.06
N GLU A 344 8.99 -10.89 -2.29
CA GLU A 344 8.78 -10.38 -0.93
C GLU A 344 9.66 -11.13 0.09
N PRO A 345 10.27 -10.42 1.05
CA PRO A 345 10.98 -11.06 2.16
C PRO A 345 9.98 -11.68 3.15
N GLN A 346 10.39 -12.74 3.83
CA GLN A 346 9.61 -13.33 4.91
C GLN A 346 9.53 -12.39 6.12
N GLU A 347 8.50 -12.52 6.97
CA GLU A 347 8.30 -11.65 8.16
C GLU A 347 9.53 -11.57 9.09
N ASP A 348 10.32 -12.65 9.19
CA ASP A 348 11.60 -12.71 9.92
C ASP A 348 12.76 -11.93 9.25
N GLY A 349 12.51 -11.21 8.15
CA GLY A 349 13.51 -10.47 7.37
C GLY A 349 14.44 -11.34 6.51
N GLN A 350 14.10 -12.62 6.33
CA GLN A 350 14.83 -13.55 5.46
C GLN A 350 14.43 -13.38 3.98
N PRO A 351 15.31 -13.74 3.01
CA PRO A 351 14.94 -13.75 1.59
C PRO A 351 13.72 -14.64 1.34
N GLY A 352 12.86 -14.21 0.41
CA GLY A 352 11.57 -14.84 0.10
C GLY A 352 11.64 -16.33 -0.20
N GLN A 353 10.51 -17.02 -0.02
CA GLN A 353 10.42 -18.48 -0.14
C GLN A 353 10.82 -18.98 -1.54
N VAL A 354 11.61 -20.06 -1.58
CA VAL A 354 12.06 -20.70 -2.83
C VAL A 354 11.12 -21.84 -3.22
N TYR A 355 10.76 -21.89 -4.51
CA TYR A 355 9.85 -22.86 -5.10
C TYR A 355 10.42 -23.48 -6.37
N ILE A 356 10.07 -24.75 -6.64
CA ILE A 356 10.35 -25.41 -7.92
C ILE A 356 9.15 -25.21 -8.84
N ALA A 357 9.31 -24.34 -9.84
CA ALA A 357 8.29 -23.98 -10.80
C ALA A 357 8.44 -24.74 -12.14
N MET A 358 7.33 -24.85 -12.86
CA MET A 358 7.31 -25.37 -14.23
C MET A 358 6.96 -24.23 -15.20
N SER A 359 7.42 -24.30 -16.45
CA SER A 359 7.23 -23.28 -17.48
C SER A 359 5.76 -22.97 -17.84
N ARG A 360 4.79 -23.70 -17.26
CA ARG A 360 3.35 -23.42 -17.34
C ARG A 360 2.85 -22.52 -16.20
N SER A 361 3.48 -22.54 -15.02
CA SER A 361 3.11 -21.71 -13.86
C SER A 361 3.92 -20.41 -13.80
N LEU A 362 4.53 -19.99 -14.92
CA LEU A 362 5.41 -18.84 -15.03
C LEU A 362 5.04 -18.00 -16.26
N VAL A 363 4.88 -16.68 -16.06
CA VAL A 363 4.77 -15.70 -17.14
C VAL A 363 5.89 -14.66 -16.97
N PRO A 364 6.83 -14.50 -17.92
CA PRO A 364 7.94 -13.56 -17.75
C PRO A 364 7.45 -12.12 -17.79
N LEU A 365 7.88 -11.27 -16.86
CA LEU A 365 7.62 -9.83 -16.95
C LEU A 365 8.59 -9.16 -17.94
N PRO A 366 8.17 -8.09 -18.63
CA PRO A 366 9.09 -7.15 -19.28
C PRO A 366 9.97 -6.43 -18.25
N ASP A 367 11.03 -5.78 -18.72
CA ASP A 367 12.05 -5.17 -17.86
C ASP A 367 12.46 -3.81 -18.41
N GLN A 368 12.42 -2.81 -17.54
CA GLN A 368 12.67 -1.40 -17.84
C GLN A 368 14.16 -1.11 -18.12
N THR A 369 15.07 -2.02 -17.73
CA THR A 369 16.52 -1.92 -17.98
C THR A 369 16.97 -2.68 -19.22
N ALA A 370 16.07 -3.43 -19.88
CA ALA A 370 16.41 -4.27 -21.02
C ALA A 370 16.64 -3.46 -22.31
N GLN A 371 17.74 -3.77 -23.01
CA GLN A 371 18.09 -3.11 -24.28
C GLN A 371 17.06 -3.37 -25.39
N LEU A 372 16.86 -2.37 -26.25
CA LEU A 372 15.92 -2.42 -27.38
C LEU A 372 16.19 -3.64 -28.27
N GLY A 373 15.17 -4.47 -28.49
CA GLY A 373 15.28 -5.72 -29.26
C GLY A 373 15.66 -6.97 -28.47
N SER A 374 15.98 -6.85 -27.18
CA SER A 374 16.07 -8.00 -26.28
C SER A 374 14.69 -8.64 -26.05
N PRO A 375 14.55 -9.97 -25.94
CA PRO A 375 13.29 -10.63 -25.53
C PRO A 375 12.74 -10.13 -24.17
N ALA A 376 13.60 -9.50 -23.37
CA ALA A 376 13.28 -8.88 -22.09
C ALA A 376 12.63 -7.48 -22.19
N HIS A 377 12.75 -6.81 -23.35
CA HIS A 377 12.29 -5.44 -23.56
C HIS A 377 10.78 -5.39 -23.85
N LEU A 378 10.11 -4.31 -23.45
CA LEU A 378 8.66 -4.18 -23.56
C LEU A 378 8.12 -4.31 -25.00
N SER A 379 8.90 -3.93 -26.02
CA SER A 379 8.51 -4.11 -27.43
C SER A 379 8.41 -5.58 -27.88
N SER A 380 8.93 -6.53 -27.09
CA SER A 380 8.83 -7.97 -27.35
C SER A 380 7.56 -8.59 -26.74
N TYR A 381 6.71 -7.79 -26.11
CA TYR A 381 5.46 -8.21 -25.49
C TYR A 381 4.25 -7.80 -26.35
N PRO A 382 3.15 -8.60 -26.34
CA PRO A 382 1.93 -8.23 -27.05
C PRO A 382 1.27 -7.01 -26.41
N ILE A 383 0.90 -6.04 -27.24
CA ILE A 383 0.03 -4.92 -26.82
C ILE A 383 -1.39 -5.46 -26.62
N PHE A 384 -2.00 -5.15 -25.48
CA PHE A 384 -3.33 -5.63 -25.11
C PHE A 384 -4.41 -4.61 -25.52
N PRO A 385 -5.26 -4.89 -26.54
CA PRO A 385 -6.37 -4.00 -26.88
C PRO A 385 -7.43 -3.98 -25.77
N VAL A 386 -8.26 -2.93 -25.77
CA VAL A 386 -9.41 -2.80 -24.88
C VAL A 386 -10.32 -4.04 -24.94
N LYS A 387 -10.86 -4.45 -23.79
CA LYS A 387 -11.55 -5.72 -23.50
C LYS A 387 -10.68 -7.00 -23.51
N SER A 388 -9.35 -6.86 -23.49
CA SER A 388 -8.48 -8.02 -23.23
C SER A 388 -8.52 -8.42 -21.77
N THR A 389 -8.66 -9.72 -21.49
CA THR A 389 -8.31 -10.29 -20.17
C THR A 389 -6.79 -10.37 -20.06
N VAL A 390 -6.25 -9.79 -18.99
CA VAL A 390 -4.83 -9.77 -18.64
C VAL A 390 -4.63 -10.23 -17.20
N LEU A 391 -3.38 -10.49 -16.84
CA LEU A 391 -2.93 -10.65 -15.45
C LEU A 391 -2.20 -9.36 -15.08
N ALA A 392 -2.70 -8.62 -14.10
CA ALA A 392 -2.18 -7.30 -13.73
C ALA A 392 -1.85 -7.23 -12.24
N LEU A 393 -0.74 -6.56 -11.90
CA LEU A 393 -0.35 -6.36 -10.50
C LEU A 393 -1.31 -5.39 -9.82
N TYR A 394 -1.81 -5.73 -8.63
CA TYR A 394 -2.61 -4.80 -7.83
C TYR A 394 -1.71 -3.70 -7.23
N PRO A 395 -2.17 -2.44 -7.11
CA PRO A 395 -1.39 -1.38 -6.47
C PRO A 395 -0.89 -1.78 -5.08
N ASP A 396 0.34 -1.39 -4.75
CA ASP A 396 0.96 -1.54 -3.42
C ASP A 396 1.01 -2.98 -2.85
N THR A 397 0.95 -4.00 -3.72
CA THR A 397 1.18 -5.42 -3.41
C THR A 397 2.15 -6.06 -4.41
N SER A 398 2.69 -7.25 -4.09
CA SER A 398 3.38 -8.12 -5.08
C SER A 398 2.47 -9.17 -5.73
N CYS A 399 1.14 -9.05 -5.59
CA CYS A 399 0.18 -9.99 -6.13
C CYS A 399 -0.45 -9.51 -7.46
N PHE A 400 -0.65 -10.43 -8.39
CA PHE A 400 -1.38 -10.20 -9.64
C PHE A 400 -2.72 -10.92 -9.63
N TYR A 401 -3.75 -10.24 -10.12
CA TYR A 401 -5.10 -10.76 -10.25
C TYR A 401 -5.60 -10.64 -11.69
N ARG A 402 -6.70 -11.34 -12.01
CA ARG A 402 -7.33 -11.28 -13.32
C ARG A 402 -7.99 -9.90 -13.50
N ALA A 403 -7.82 -9.31 -14.68
CA ALA A 403 -8.36 -8.00 -14.99
C ALA A 403 -8.76 -7.82 -16.47
N GLU A 404 -9.72 -6.94 -16.74
CA GLU A 404 -10.09 -6.46 -18.08
C GLU A 404 -9.45 -5.10 -18.38
N VAL A 405 -8.79 -4.97 -19.54
CA VAL A 405 -8.26 -3.68 -20.04
C VAL A 405 -9.41 -2.77 -20.52
N ILE A 406 -9.64 -1.64 -19.84
CA ILE A 406 -10.63 -0.63 -20.21
C ILE A 406 -10.04 0.41 -21.17
N GLU A 407 -8.79 0.79 -20.99
CA GLU A 407 -8.11 1.84 -21.77
C GLU A 407 -6.63 1.46 -21.96
N ALA A 408 -6.08 1.67 -23.16
CA ALA A 408 -4.68 1.35 -23.47
C ALA A 408 -3.98 2.62 -23.99
N ARG A 409 -3.04 3.17 -23.20
CA ARG A 409 -2.22 4.33 -23.55
C ARG A 409 -0.82 3.84 -23.91
N THR A 410 -0.72 3.33 -25.14
CA THR A 410 0.44 2.58 -25.64
C THR A 410 1.03 3.22 -26.90
N ASP A 411 1.18 4.55 -26.89
CA ASP A 411 1.70 5.36 -27.99
C ASP A 411 3.22 5.22 -28.17
N ILE A 412 3.64 4.01 -28.54
CA ILE A 412 5.03 3.58 -28.75
C ILE A 412 5.65 4.21 -30.03
N SER A 413 4.85 4.90 -30.84
CA SER A 413 5.25 5.55 -32.09
C SER A 413 5.99 6.89 -31.93
N SER A 414 6.23 7.36 -30.71
CA SER A 414 6.93 8.63 -30.46
C SER A 414 8.08 8.47 -29.47
N ALA A 415 9.32 8.56 -29.96
CA ALA A 415 10.55 8.46 -29.17
C ALA A 415 10.86 9.73 -28.34
N SER A 416 9.80 10.35 -27.78
CA SER A 416 9.84 11.66 -27.13
C SER A 416 8.86 11.79 -25.95
N SER A 417 8.09 10.75 -25.63
CA SER A 417 7.17 10.73 -24.48
C SER A 417 7.94 10.46 -23.18
N LYS A 418 7.90 11.40 -22.24
CA LYS A 418 8.55 11.32 -20.90
C LYS A 418 7.85 10.34 -19.92
N TYR A 419 7.02 9.43 -20.41
CA TYR A 419 6.08 8.65 -19.60
C TYR A 419 6.08 7.19 -20.02
N ASP A 420 6.19 6.28 -19.05
CA ASP A 420 6.01 4.84 -19.30
C ASP A 420 4.58 4.55 -19.83
N PRO A 421 4.42 3.65 -20.81
CA PRO A 421 3.10 3.27 -21.32
C PRO A 421 2.24 2.61 -20.23
N THR A 422 0.93 2.87 -20.27
CA THR A 422 -0.01 2.51 -19.20
C THR A 422 -1.29 1.87 -19.73
N TYR A 423 -1.86 0.98 -18.93
CA TYR A 423 -3.19 0.41 -19.13
C TYR A 423 -4.10 0.84 -17.97
N LYS A 424 -5.35 1.14 -18.29
CA LYS A 424 -6.41 1.27 -17.29
C LYS A 424 -7.17 -0.04 -17.23
N VAL A 425 -7.26 -0.64 -16.05
CA VAL A 425 -7.78 -2.00 -15.84
C VAL A 425 -8.89 -2.03 -14.79
N ARG A 426 -9.78 -3.02 -14.87
CA ARG A 426 -10.71 -3.40 -13.79
C ARG A 426 -10.39 -4.83 -13.39
N PHE A 427 -10.17 -5.06 -12.09
CA PHE A 427 -10.04 -6.40 -11.51
C PHE A 427 -11.41 -7.06 -11.37
N ASP A 428 -11.49 -8.39 -11.46
CA ASP A 428 -12.79 -9.10 -11.52
C ASP A 428 -13.50 -9.28 -10.16
N ASP A 429 -12.78 -9.22 -9.03
CA ASP A 429 -13.33 -9.48 -7.68
C ASP A 429 -13.84 -8.22 -6.95
N ASP A 430 -13.55 -7.02 -7.47
CA ASP A 430 -13.83 -5.76 -6.78
C ASP A 430 -14.95 -4.94 -7.44
N ASP A 431 -15.90 -4.43 -6.65
CA ASP A 431 -16.80 -3.30 -7.00
C ASP A 431 -16.06 -1.94 -7.08
N MET A 432 -14.72 -1.96 -7.16
CA MET A 432 -13.84 -0.79 -7.05
C MET A 432 -13.65 -0.04 -8.38
N PRO A 433 -13.29 1.26 -8.33
CA PRO A 433 -12.97 2.03 -9.53
C PRO A 433 -11.75 1.47 -10.28
N SER A 434 -11.81 1.57 -11.61
CA SER A 434 -10.74 1.12 -12.52
C SER A 434 -9.39 1.78 -12.23
N GLN A 435 -8.35 0.96 -12.04
CA GLN A 435 -7.00 1.39 -11.70
C GLN A 435 -6.14 1.66 -12.94
N VAL A 436 -5.06 2.44 -12.80
CA VAL A 436 -4.06 2.69 -13.85
C VAL A 436 -2.76 1.98 -13.47
N VAL A 437 -2.29 1.09 -14.34
CA VAL A 437 -1.14 0.21 -14.12
C VAL A 437 -0.14 0.39 -15.27
N THR A 438 1.16 0.42 -14.99
CA THR A 438 2.19 0.52 -16.04
C THR A 438 2.24 -0.77 -16.85
N ALA A 439 2.56 -0.68 -18.15
CA ALA A 439 2.65 -1.85 -19.03
C ALA A 439 3.71 -2.87 -18.55
N TYR A 440 4.68 -2.44 -17.74
CA TYR A 440 5.65 -3.34 -17.12
C TYR A 440 5.05 -4.29 -16.06
N ARG A 441 3.87 -3.95 -15.52
CA ARG A 441 3.14 -4.71 -14.49
C ARG A 441 1.90 -5.44 -15.02
N VAL A 442 1.74 -5.53 -16.35
CA VAL A 442 0.63 -6.21 -17.02
C VAL A 442 1.17 -7.29 -17.97
N VAL A 443 0.73 -8.53 -17.79
CA VAL A 443 1.17 -9.68 -18.60
C VAL A 443 -0.02 -10.48 -19.16
N GLN A 444 0.25 -11.33 -20.14
CA GLN A 444 -0.79 -12.10 -20.83
C GLN A 444 -1.42 -13.14 -19.89
N TRP A 445 -2.76 -13.17 -19.81
CA TRP A 445 -3.47 -14.23 -19.09
C TRP A 445 -3.16 -15.60 -19.72
N PRO A 446 -2.67 -16.61 -18.96
CA PRO A 446 -2.22 -17.87 -19.53
C PRO A 446 -3.32 -18.61 -20.29
N ALA A 447 -3.03 -19.00 -21.54
CA ALA A 447 -4.03 -19.61 -22.43
C ALA A 447 -4.67 -20.91 -21.88
N HIS A 448 -3.98 -21.63 -21.00
CA HIS A 448 -4.51 -22.84 -20.35
C HIS A 448 -5.49 -22.56 -19.19
N PHE A 449 -5.68 -21.29 -18.82
CA PHE A 449 -6.75 -20.82 -17.93
C PHE A 449 -7.77 -19.94 -18.66
N GLN A 450 -7.81 -19.96 -20.00
CA GLN A 450 -8.91 -19.33 -20.74
C GLN A 450 -10.13 -20.25 -20.75
N VAL A 451 -11.19 -19.84 -20.03
CA VAL A 451 -12.52 -20.44 -20.18
C VAL A 451 -12.98 -20.19 -21.62
N PRO A 452 -13.40 -21.21 -22.39
CA PRO A 452 -13.84 -21.01 -23.76
C PRO A 452 -15.07 -20.08 -23.78
N PRO A 453 -15.18 -19.15 -24.74
CA PRO A 453 -16.33 -18.26 -24.83
C PRO A 453 -17.60 -19.10 -25.01
N LYS A 454 -18.62 -18.82 -24.18
CA LYS A 454 -19.95 -19.43 -24.35
C LYS A 454 -20.43 -19.13 -25.77
N ALA A 455 -20.66 -20.16 -26.57
CA ALA A 455 -21.29 -20.00 -27.86
C ALA A 455 -22.70 -19.44 -27.63
N ASN A 456 -22.98 -18.24 -28.18
CA ASN A 456 -24.32 -17.64 -28.10
C ASN A 456 -25.32 -18.58 -28.77
N GLY A 457 -26.20 -19.18 -27.98
CA GLY A 457 -27.24 -20.07 -28.49
C GLY A 457 -28.23 -19.28 -29.34
N ALA A 458 -28.30 -19.60 -30.62
CA ALA A 458 -29.36 -19.09 -31.49
C ALA A 458 -30.69 -19.78 -31.17
N LYS A 459 -31.70 -18.98 -30.81
CA LYS A 459 -33.12 -19.32 -30.89
C LYS A 459 -33.95 -18.05 -30.89
#